data_AF-A0A5C4RBZ5-F1
#
_entry.id   AF-A0A5C4RBZ5-F1
#
_cell.length_a   1.000
_cell.length_b   1.000
_cell.length_c   1.000
_cell.angle_alpha   90.00
_cell.angle_beta   90.00
_cell.angle_gamma   90.00
#
_symmetry.space_group_name_H-M   'P 1'
#
loop_
_entity.id
_entity.type
_entity.pdbx_description
1 polymer ?
#
loop_
_entity_poly.entity_id
_entity_poly.type
_entity_poly.pdbx_seq_one_letter_code
_entity_poly.pdbx_strand_id
1 'polypeptide(L)'
;QGKSRSGYHPAPVIETIDLKTLAWQDHTRPQNTDITITDRQTGQIHDAPTAVKPVSGINDQPLVLPPGQPFELSLPPETVKGQTVDPAIRVVTPDTHLPDNSLYTVQPGSDSHYLVETDPKFTQYKQWLGSDYMRQQLTHDPARVHKRLGDGFYEQRLVRDQITQLTGRRYLPGYNNDEAQFKALMDAGIAFGQQQQLTPGVALSPAQMALLTSDIIWLTNQTVTLPDGTTEVVTVPQVYARVRQGDLSSDGALLAGHAVALNSQGDITNSGTISGRDVTQLTANNLTNSGFIRGGKVDLTAQQTLTNRGGQIQGDDRVTLKGRDITSASTLRGDEANRWLDRPAGIYVQNDKGALSLSAINNVQLTASDVKNAGKDGRTEITAGHNLTLDTLSTHRTEQGDWGKDNYRHLNQQQDIGSQITGAGDVTLQAGQDLTAVAAHVNAGQQLTAQAGNNLTLTTGTASSDLVEHSKQT
;
A
#
# COMPACT_ATOMS: atom_id res chain seq x y z
N GLN A 1 61.30 16.74 -32.37
CA GLN A 1 61.93 15.61 -31.64
C GLN A 1 61.22 15.51 -30.30
N GLY A 2 60.36 14.54 -29.94
CA GLY A 2 60.17 13.18 -30.44
C GLY A 2 60.78 12.17 -29.46
N LYS A 3 60.11 11.85 -28.35
CA LYS A 3 60.28 10.57 -27.63
C LYS A 3 58.92 10.01 -27.22
N SER A 4 58.56 8.96 -27.94
CA SER A 4 57.38 8.11 -27.83
C SER A 4 57.44 7.22 -26.59
N ARG A 5 56.28 6.95 -25.96
CA ARG A 5 56.10 5.82 -25.04
C ARG A 5 54.86 5.03 -25.46
N SER A 6 55.15 3.97 -26.22
CA SER A 6 54.58 2.62 -26.20
C SER A 6 53.11 2.47 -25.75
N GLY A 7 52.23 2.25 -26.73
CA GLY A 7 50.87 1.74 -26.51
C GLY A 7 50.87 0.28 -26.07
N TYR A 8 50.13 0.00 -25.00
CA TYR A 8 49.81 -1.35 -24.53
C TYR A 8 48.41 -1.73 -25.04
N HIS A 9 48.33 -2.79 -25.85
CA HIS A 9 47.08 -3.39 -26.32
C HIS A 9 47.04 -4.85 -25.83
N PRO A 10 46.25 -5.20 -24.81
CA PRO A 10 46.02 -6.60 -24.46
C PRO A 10 45.06 -7.26 -25.48
N ALA A 11 45.37 -8.50 -25.84
CA ALA A 11 44.57 -9.31 -26.75
C ALA A 11 43.21 -9.71 -26.14
N PRO A 12 42.15 -9.91 -26.95
CA PRO A 12 40.85 -10.35 -26.45
C PRO A 12 40.94 -11.78 -25.91
N VAL A 13 40.57 -11.96 -24.64
CA VAL A 13 40.36 -13.26 -24.02
C VAL A 13 38.96 -13.74 -24.38
N ILE A 14 38.88 -14.86 -25.11
CA ILE A 14 37.62 -15.55 -25.38
C ILE A 14 37.47 -16.64 -24.31
N GLU A 15 36.59 -16.44 -23.34
CA GLU A 15 36.17 -17.49 -22.41
C GLU A 15 34.99 -18.26 -23.01
N THR A 16 35.21 -19.54 -23.33
CA THR A 16 34.15 -20.48 -23.67
C THR A 16 33.62 -21.09 -22.38
N ILE A 17 32.38 -20.76 -22.01
CA ILE A 17 31.69 -21.35 -20.86
C ILE A 17 31.02 -22.64 -21.32
N ASP A 18 31.55 -23.77 -20.88
CA ASP A 18 30.96 -25.11 -21.05
C ASP A 18 29.90 -25.34 -19.95
N LEU A 19 28.62 -25.28 -20.32
CA LEU A 19 27.50 -25.53 -19.41
C LEU A 19 27.32 -27.04 -19.22
N LYS A 20 28.10 -27.63 -18.32
CA LYS A 20 27.81 -28.98 -17.81
C LYS A 20 26.58 -28.94 -16.92
N THR A 21 25.57 -29.66 -17.38
CA THR A 21 24.31 -29.99 -16.72
C THR A 21 24.54 -30.58 -15.32
N LEU A 22 24.19 -29.82 -14.28
CA LEU A 22 24.06 -30.33 -12.91
C LEU A 22 22.63 -30.83 -12.71
N ALA A 23 22.48 -32.14 -12.84
CA ALA A 23 21.34 -32.88 -12.31
C ALA A 23 21.40 -32.85 -10.78
N TRP A 24 20.36 -32.32 -10.13
CA TRP A 24 20.21 -32.41 -8.68
C TRP A 24 19.40 -33.66 -8.32
N GLN A 25 20.11 -34.61 -7.70
CA GLN A 25 19.54 -35.71 -6.95
C GLN A 25 18.98 -35.21 -5.61
N ASP A 26 18.04 -36.01 -5.12
CA ASP A 26 17.05 -35.71 -4.11
C ASP A 26 17.49 -36.09 -2.67
N HIS A 27 16.83 -35.53 -1.66
CA HIS A 27 16.80 -35.86 -0.21
C HIS A 27 18.00 -35.53 0.73
N THR A 28 17.85 -34.53 1.60
CA THR A 28 17.79 -34.63 3.10
C THR A 28 18.09 -33.29 3.80
N ARG A 29 17.33 -33.01 4.87
CA ARG A 29 17.37 -31.76 5.67
C ARG A 29 18.48 -31.84 6.74
N PRO A 30 19.39 -30.85 6.88
CA PRO A 30 20.27 -30.77 8.03
C PRO A 30 19.49 -30.30 9.26
N GLN A 31 19.63 -31.01 10.38
CA GLN A 31 19.21 -30.55 11.70
C GLN A 31 20.35 -29.76 12.36
N ASN A 32 20.11 -28.48 12.67
CA ASN A 32 20.38 -27.95 14.01
C ASN A 32 19.73 -26.59 14.25
N THR A 33 19.44 -26.36 15.53
CA THR A 33 18.60 -25.36 16.19
C THR A 33 19.23 -23.98 16.26
N ASP A 34 18.53 -22.96 15.75
CA ASP A 34 17.95 -21.84 16.51
C ASP A 34 17.58 -20.69 15.55
N ILE A 35 16.40 -20.10 15.78
CA ILE A 35 15.69 -19.09 14.97
C ILE A 35 14.79 -19.68 13.87
N THR A 36 13.56 -20.04 14.26
CA THR A 36 12.43 -20.17 13.33
C THR A 36 11.76 -18.82 13.10
N ILE A 37 11.96 -18.24 11.93
CA ILE A 37 10.98 -17.33 11.33
C ILE A 37 9.78 -18.21 11.01
N THR A 38 8.72 -18.16 11.81
CA THR A 38 7.50 -18.95 11.54
C THR A 38 6.89 -18.54 10.21
N ASP A 39 7.01 -19.45 9.24
CA ASP A 39 6.30 -19.50 7.99
C ASP A 39 4.80 -19.25 8.16
N ARG A 40 4.22 -18.56 7.18
CA ARG A 40 2.79 -18.67 6.88
C ARG A 40 2.47 -20.16 6.75
N GLN A 41 1.44 -20.65 7.42
CA GLN A 41 0.85 -21.94 7.06
C GLN A 41 0.33 -21.86 5.62
N THR A 42 1.16 -22.26 4.67
CA THR A 42 0.79 -22.48 3.26
C THR A 42 0.50 -23.95 2.98
N GLY A 43 0.24 -24.75 4.01
CA GLY A 43 -0.07 -26.16 3.85
C GLY A 43 -0.55 -26.79 5.14
N GLN A 44 -1.80 -26.53 5.51
CA GLN A 44 -2.62 -27.46 6.29
C GLN A 44 -4.05 -26.95 6.23
N ILE A 45 -4.87 -27.67 5.47
CA ILE A 45 -6.33 -27.57 5.44
C ILE A 45 -6.76 -27.84 6.89
N HIS A 46 -7.00 -26.79 7.66
CA HIS A 46 -7.77 -26.93 8.90
C HIS A 46 -9.23 -27.09 8.47
N ASP A 47 -9.91 -28.08 9.04
CA ASP A 47 -11.34 -28.28 8.85
C ASP A 47 -12.07 -26.94 8.94
N ALA A 48 -12.86 -26.64 7.91
CA ALA A 48 -13.62 -25.40 7.83
C ALA A 48 -14.51 -25.25 9.07
N PRO A 49 -14.66 -24.04 9.64
CA PRO A 49 -15.67 -23.79 10.64
C PRO A 49 -17.03 -24.18 10.05
N THR A 50 -17.67 -25.18 10.64
CA THR A 50 -19.03 -25.59 10.27
C THR A 50 -19.97 -24.41 10.56
N ALA A 51 -20.53 -23.84 9.49
CA ALA A 51 -21.43 -22.68 9.42
C ALA A 51 -20.80 -21.29 9.68
N VAL A 52 -20.44 -20.61 8.59
CA VAL A 52 -20.23 -19.15 8.60
C VAL A 52 -21.58 -18.47 8.42
N LYS A 53 -22.01 -17.66 9.40
CA LYS A 53 -23.24 -16.86 9.31
C LYS A 53 -22.98 -15.63 8.43
N PRO A 54 -23.91 -15.24 7.53
CA PRO A 54 -23.80 -13.97 6.79
C PRO A 54 -23.76 -12.79 7.77
N VAL A 55 -22.93 -11.79 7.47
CA VAL A 55 -22.94 -10.52 8.19
C VAL A 55 -24.28 -9.82 7.87
N SER A 56 -25.13 -9.63 8.88
CA SER A 56 -26.44 -8.98 8.68
C SER A 56 -26.27 -7.53 8.23
N GLY A 57 -26.94 -7.14 7.14
CA GLY A 57 -26.95 -5.76 6.62
C GLY A 57 -26.07 -5.49 5.40
N ILE A 58 -25.37 -6.49 4.86
CA ILE A 58 -24.58 -6.39 3.62
C ILE A 58 -25.43 -6.86 2.43
N ASN A 59 -25.42 -6.14 1.31
CA ASN A 59 -26.18 -6.50 0.11
C ASN A 59 -25.68 -7.84 -0.47
N ASP A 60 -26.60 -8.78 -0.73
CA ASP A 60 -26.31 -10.10 -1.30
C ASP A 60 -26.26 -10.11 -2.84
N GLN A 61 -26.54 -8.98 -3.49
CA GLN A 61 -26.46 -8.88 -4.94
C GLN A 61 -25.00 -8.85 -5.42
N PRO A 62 -24.70 -9.46 -6.59
CA PRO A 62 -23.40 -9.35 -7.23
C PRO A 62 -22.95 -7.90 -7.35
N LEU A 63 -21.70 -7.61 -6.96
CA LEU A 63 -21.16 -6.27 -7.05
C LEU A 63 -20.82 -5.93 -8.51
N VAL A 64 -21.54 -4.99 -9.09
CA VAL A 64 -21.25 -4.43 -10.42
C VAL A 64 -20.63 -3.05 -10.25
N LEU A 65 -19.39 -2.89 -10.70
CA LEU A 65 -18.62 -1.64 -10.60
C LEU A 65 -18.43 -1.03 -12.00
N PRO A 66 -18.43 0.30 -12.12
CA PRO A 66 -17.95 0.97 -13.33
C PRO A 66 -16.49 0.58 -13.66
N PRO A 67 -16.09 0.60 -14.95
CA PRO A 67 -14.71 0.32 -15.35
C PRO A 67 -13.68 1.21 -14.62
N GLY A 68 -12.60 0.60 -14.12
CA GLY A 68 -11.51 1.31 -13.43
C GLY A 68 -11.84 1.84 -12.03
N GLN A 69 -13.06 1.64 -11.51
CA GLN A 69 -13.42 2.11 -10.16
C GLN A 69 -13.04 1.06 -9.11
N PRO A 70 -12.20 1.40 -8.11
CA PRO A 70 -11.91 0.50 -7.00
C PRO A 70 -13.09 0.47 -6.01
N PHE A 71 -13.28 -0.68 -5.38
CA PHE A 71 -14.20 -0.88 -4.26
C PHE A 71 -13.46 -1.51 -3.10
N GLU A 72 -13.75 -1.03 -1.89
CA GLU A 72 -13.22 -1.56 -0.65
C GLU A 72 -14.37 -1.98 0.27
N LEU A 73 -14.33 -3.23 0.71
CA LEU A 73 -15.19 -3.75 1.77
C LEU A 73 -14.37 -3.82 3.06
N SER A 74 -14.64 -2.91 3.98
CA SER A 74 -14.08 -2.98 5.33
C SER A 74 -14.71 -4.16 6.08
N LEU A 75 -13.86 -5.00 6.67
CA LEU A 75 -14.31 -6.12 7.50
C LEU A 75 -14.20 -5.73 8.99
N PRO A 76 -14.89 -6.47 9.88
CA PRO A 76 -14.73 -6.27 11.32
C PRO A 76 -13.25 -6.40 11.73
N PRO A 77 -12.81 -5.61 12.74
CA PRO A 77 -11.45 -5.71 13.24
C PRO A 77 -11.12 -7.13 13.70
N GLU A 78 -9.94 -7.63 13.32
CA GLU A 78 -9.43 -8.94 13.70
C GLU A 78 -8.15 -8.79 14.51
N THR A 79 -7.93 -9.65 15.51
CA THR A 79 -6.70 -9.67 16.28
C THR A 79 -5.70 -10.66 15.67
N VAL A 80 -4.60 -10.16 15.12
CA VAL A 80 -3.50 -10.97 14.60
C VAL A 80 -2.28 -10.80 15.50
N LYS A 81 -1.84 -11.88 16.16
CA LYS A 81 -0.68 -11.89 17.08
C LYS A 81 -0.76 -10.82 18.19
N GLY A 82 -1.95 -10.57 18.73
CA GLY A 82 -2.17 -9.58 19.80
C GLY A 82 -2.26 -8.11 19.34
N GLN A 83 -2.22 -7.85 18.03
CA GLN A 83 -2.48 -6.53 17.44
C GLN A 83 -3.83 -6.51 16.74
N THR A 84 -4.62 -5.47 16.97
CA THR A 84 -5.85 -5.22 16.22
C THR A 84 -5.49 -4.76 14.81
N VAL A 85 -6.03 -5.44 13.81
CA VAL A 85 -5.91 -5.11 12.40
C VAL A 85 -7.31 -4.90 11.86
N ASP A 86 -7.49 -3.91 10.99
CA ASP A 86 -8.73 -3.69 10.25
C ASP A 86 -8.58 -4.27 8.85
N PRO A 87 -8.93 -5.55 8.62
CA PRO A 87 -8.82 -6.14 7.30
C PRO A 87 -9.86 -5.54 6.35
N ALA A 88 -9.49 -5.42 5.08
CA ALA A 88 -10.44 -5.05 4.03
C ALA A 88 -10.24 -5.95 2.80
N ILE A 89 -11.32 -6.18 2.06
CA ILE A 89 -11.25 -6.78 0.73
C ILE A 89 -11.33 -5.67 -0.29
N ARG A 90 -10.38 -5.65 -1.21
CA ARG A 90 -10.40 -4.74 -2.35
C ARG A 90 -10.53 -5.48 -3.66
N VAL A 91 -11.21 -4.79 -4.57
CA VAL A 91 -11.42 -5.22 -5.94
C VAL A 91 -11.41 -3.99 -6.83
N VAL A 92 -10.92 -4.16 -8.04
CA VAL A 92 -10.95 -3.15 -9.10
C VAL A 92 -11.49 -3.82 -10.34
N THR A 93 -12.35 -3.13 -11.08
CA THR A 93 -12.84 -3.64 -12.36
C THR A 93 -11.64 -3.80 -13.31
N PRO A 94 -11.41 -5.01 -13.88
CA PRO A 94 -10.33 -5.21 -14.84
C PRO A 94 -10.42 -4.22 -16.00
N ASP A 95 -9.28 -3.70 -16.47
CA ASP A 95 -9.23 -2.88 -17.67
C ASP A 95 -9.49 -3.74 -18.90
N THR A 96 -10.65 -3.53 -19.54
CA THR A 96 -11.07 -4.25 -20.73
C THR A 96 -10.89 -3.43 -22.01
N HIS A 97 -10.15 -2.32 -21.97
CA HIS A 97 -9.83 -1.58 -23.18
C HIS A 97 -8.98 -2.43 -24.12
N LEU A 98 -9.47 -2.55 -25.36
CA LEU A 98 -8.79 -3.32 -26.38
C LEU A 98 -7.47 -2.63 -26.77
N PRO A 99 -6.37 -3.39 -26.90
CA PRO A 99 -5.07 -2.81 -27.22
C PRO A 99 -5.03 -2.27 -28.67
N ASP A 100 -4.26 -1.21 -28.87
CA ASP A 100 -4.06 -0.51 -30.14
C ASP A 100 -2.62 -0.59 -30.67
N ASN A 101 -1.86 -1.59 -30.23
CA ASN A 101 -0.43 -1.73 -30.54
C ASN A 101 -0.10 -3.10 -31.15
N SER A 102 1.08 -3.18 -31.78
CA SER A 102 1.52 -4.37 -32.54
C SER A 102 1.89 -5.60 -31.69
N LEU A 103 1.84 -5.52 -30.35
CA LEU A 103 2.05 -6.70 -29.50
C LEU A 103 0.83 -7.63 -29.51
N TYR A 104 -0.35 -7.09 -29.82
CA TYR A 104 -1.61 -7.81 -29.73
C TYR A 104 -2.41 -7.75 -31.03
N THR A 105 -3.16 -8.81 -31.28
CA THR A 105 -4.15 -8.89 -32.36
C THR A 105 -5.53 -9.02 -31.74
N VAL A 106 -6.43 -8.10 -32.10
CA VAL A 106 -7.85 -8.19 -31.71
C VAL A 106 -8.56 -9.10 -32.72
N GLN A 107 -9.15 -10.19 -32.22
CA GLN A 107 -9.78 -11.24 -33.03
C GLN A 107 -11.30 -11.28 -32.73
N PRO A 108 -12.11 -10.44 -33.40
CA PRO A 108 -13.56 -10.40 -33.17
C PRO A 108 -14.31 -11.62 -33.74
N GLY A 109 -13.64 -12.48 -34.53
CA GLY A 109 -14.25 -13.67 -35.11
C GLY A 109 -14.73 -14.71 -34.08
N SER A 110 -15.72 -15.52 -34.46
CA SER A 110 -16.32 -16.59 -33.64
C SER A 110 -15.40 -17.79 -33.39
N ASP A 111 -14.36 -17.95 -34.22
CA ASP A 111 -13.54 -19.16 -34.25
C ASP A 111 -12.38 -19.09 -33.24
N SER A 112 -12.18 -17.93 -32.59
CA SER A 112 -11.16 -17.73 -31.58
C SER A 112 -11.70 -17.95 -30.17
N HIS A 113 -10.90 -18.59 -29.32
CA HIS A 113 -11.21 -18.79 -27.89
C HIS A 113 -10.97 -17.53 -27.03
N TYR A 114 -10.29 -16.52 -27.57
CA TYR A 114 -9.98 -15.25 -26.91
C TYR A 114 -10.17 -14.06 -27.86
N LEU A 115 -10.56 -12.91 -27.31
CA LEU A 115 -10.76 -11.67 -28.06
C LEU A 115 -9.43 -10.97 -28.39
N VAL A 116 -8.42 -11.12 -27.51
CA VAL A 116 -7.09 -10.55 -27.70
C VAL A 116 -6.05 -11.66 -27.69
N GLU A 117 -5.26 -11.73 -28.75
CA GLU A 117 -4.14 -12.68 -28.90
C GLU A 117 -2.81 -11.94 -28.88
N THR A 118 -1.83 -12.45 -28.15
CA THR A 118 -0.47 -11.92 -28.19
C THR A 118 0.24 -12.42 -29.45
N ASP A 119 0.93 -11.53 -30.18
CA ASP A 119 1.67 -11.93 -31.39
C ASP A 119 2.69 -13.05 -31.03
N PRO A 120 2.62 -14.22 -31.70
CA PRO A 120 3.48 -15.37 -31.42
C PRO A 120 4.98 -15.09 -31.42
N LYS A 121 5.43 -14.04 -32.15
CA LYS A 121 6.83 -13.60 -32.17
C LYS A 121 7.32 -13.12 -30.80
N PHE A 122 6.41 -12.67 -29.93
CA PHE A 122 6.73 -12.18 -28.58
C PHE A 122 6.50 -13.24 -27.49
N THR A 123 5.70 -14.27 -27.76
CA THR A 123 5.46 -15.37 -26.82
C THR A 123 6.40 -16.55 -27.02
N GLN A 124 7.30 -16.49 -28.02
CA GLN A 124 8.17 -17.60 -28.44
C GLN A 124 7.39 -18.89 -28.74
N TYR A 125 6.13 -18.76 -29.17
CA TYR A 125 5.21 -19.89 -29.37
C TYR A 125 4.95 -20.74 -28.11
N LYS A 126 5.30 -20.25 -26.90
CA LYS A 126 4.99 -20.93 -25.65
C LYS A 126 3.48 -20.81 -25.37
N GLN A 127 2.85 -21.90 -24.95
CA GLN A 127 1.52 -21.86 -24.35
C GLN A 127 1.63 -21.36 -22.90
N TRP A 128 0.97 -20.24 -22.62
CA TRP A 128 0.95 -19.62 -21.31
C TRP A 128 -0.24 -20.10 -20.50
N LEU A 129 -0.04 -20.29 -19.19
CA LEU A 129 -1.14 -20.59 -18.26
C LEU A 129 -2.19 -19.47 -18.32
N GLY A 130 -3.44 -19.83 -18.55
CA GLY A 130 -4.56 -18.89 -18.68
C GLY A 130 -5.74 -19.23 -17.77
N SER A 131 -6.75 -18.36 -17.76
CA SER A 131 -8.01 -18.54 -17.02
C SER A 131 -8.82 -19.78 -17.44
N ASP A 132 -8.46 -20.40 -18.57
CA ASP A 132 -9.00 -21.70 -19.00
C ASP A 132 -8.69 -22.83 -17.99
N TYR A 133 -7.56 -22.74 -17.29
CA TYR A 133 -7.24 -23.64 -16.19
C TYR A 133 -8.32 -23.61 -15.10
N MET A 134 -8.69 -22.41 -14.63
CA MET A 134 -9.72 -22.23 -13.62
C MET A 134 -11.11 -22.62 -14.14
N ARG A 135 -11.42 -22.27 -15.39
CA ARG A 135 -12.71 -22.58 -16.00
C ARG A 135 -12.97 -24.08 -16.05
N GLN A 136 -12.00 -24.88 -16.50
CA GLN A 136 -12.10 -26.34 -16.59
C GLN A 136 -12.40 -27.00 -15.23
N GLN A 137 -11.96 -26.39 -14.13
CA GLN A 137 -12.20 -26.92 -12.78
C GLN A 137 -13.56 -26.53 -12.19
N LEU A 138 -14.24 -25.52 -12.76
CA LEU A 138 -15.48 -24.96 -12.21
C LEU A 138 -16.72 -25.28 -13.05
N THR A 139 -16.60 -25.40 -14.37
CA THR A 139 -17.73 -25.74 -15.24
C THR A 139 -17.29 -26.40 -16.54
N HIS A 140 -18.07 -27.40 -16.96
CA HIS A 140 -17.94 -28.07 -18.26
C HIS A 140 -19.14 -27.77 -19.17
N ASP A 141 -20.08 -26.93 -18.74
CA ASP A 141 -21.28 -26.56 -19.49
C ASP A 141 -20.91 -25.57 -20.62
N PRO A 142 -20.99 -25.97 -21.90
CA PRO A 142 -20.62 -25.12 -23.04
C PRO A 142 -21.46 -23.84 -23.13
N ALA A 143 -22.70 -23.85 -22.62
CA ALA A 143 -23.57 -22.68 -22.64
C ALA A 143 -23.13 -21.58 -21.66
N ARG A 144 -22.23 -21.90 -20.72
CA ARG A 144 -21.70 -20.98 -19.70
C ARG A 144 -20.26 -20.56 -19.97
N VAL A 145 -19.68 -21.02 -21.08
CA VAL A 145 -18.32 -20.68 -21.49
C VAL A 145 -18.40 -19.50 -22.46
N HIS A 146 -18.15 -18.30 -21.96
CA HIS A 146 -17.92 -17.15 -22.84
C HIS A 146 -16.48 -17.15 -23.38
N LYS A 147 -16.29 -16.44 -24.48
CA LYS A 147 -14.97 -16.14 -25.03
C LYS A 147 -14.15 -15.41 -23.97
N ARG A 148 -12.85 -15.68 -23.88
CA ARG A 148 -11.96 -14.99 -22.92
C ARG A 148 -11.57 -13.62 -23.45
N LEU A 149 -11.27 -12.69 -22.56
CA LEU A 149 -10.73 -11.39 -22.97
C LEU A 149 -9.41 -11.55 -23.72
N GLY A 150 -8.50 -12.40 -23.23
CA GLY A 150 -7.22 -12.62 -23.87
C GLY A 150 -6.61 -14.00 -23.64
N ASP A 151 -5.50 -14.26 -24.32
CA ASP A 151 -4.66 -15.43 -24.08
C ASP A 151 -4.00 -15.39 -22.69
N GLY A 152 -3.29 -16.47 -22.32
CA GLY A 152 -2.66 -16.57 -20.99
C GLY A 152 -1.62 -15.47 -20.71
N PHE A 153 -0.92 -14.99 -21.74
CA PHE A 153 0.07 -13.92 -21.57
C PHE A 153 -0.61 -12.57 -21.28
N TYR A 154 -1.65 -12.24 -22.07
CA TYR A 154 -2.44 -11.04 -21.88
C TYR A 154 -3.13 -11.01 -20.50
N GLU A 155 -3.75 -12.13 -20.10
CA GLU A 155 -4.44 -12.22 -18.81
C GLU A 155 -3.50 -12.15 -17.60
N GLN A 156 -2.30 -12.74 -17.68
CA GLN A 156 -1.30 -12.60 -16.62
C GLN A 156 -0.85 -11.15 -16.45
N ARG A 157 -0.69 -10.40 -17.55
CA ARG A 157 -0.46 -8.96 -17.49
C ARG A 157 -1.65 -8.24 -16.85
N LEU A 158 -2.87 -8.54 -17.27
CA LEU A 158 -4.08 -7.92 -16.74
C LEU A 158 -4.19 -8.13 -15.21
N VAL A 159 -3.90 -9.33 -14.71
CA VAL A 159 -3.89 -9.61 -13.27
C VAL A 159 -2.75 -8.92 -12.54
N ARG A 160 -1.55 -8.86 -13.13
CA ARG A 160 -0.44 -8.10 -12.56
C ARG A 160 -0.80 -6.63 -12.40
N ASP A 161 -1.45 -6.05 -13.41
CA ASP A 161 -1.86 -4.65 -13.41
C ASP A 161 -2.95 -4.42 -12.32
N GLN A 162 -3.92 -5.33 -12.16
CA GLN A 162 -4.88 -5.32 -11.05
C GLN A 162 -4.21 -5.41 -9.67
N ILE A 163 -3.27 -6.35 -9.46
CA ILE A 163 -2.55 -6.49 -8.18
C ILE A 163 -1.76 -5.23 -7.85
N THR A 164 -1.13 -4.63 -8.87
CA THR A 164 -0.42 -3.36 -8.72
C THR A 164 -1.36 -2.24 -8.32
N GLN A 165 -2.56 -2.15 -8.90
CA GLN A 165 -3.57 -1.16 -8.53
C GLN A 165 -4.12 -1.37 -7.11
N LEU A 166 -4.35 -2.63 -6.71
CA LEU A 166 -4.95 -2.97 -5.42
C LEU A 166 -3.97 -2.84 -4.24
N THR A 167 -2.68 -3.11 -4.48
CA THR A 167 -1.69 -3.29 -3.41
C THR A 167 -0.45 -2.41 -3.54
N GLY A 168 -0.18 -1.84 -4.72
CA GLY A 168 1.04 -1.09 -5.03
C GLY A 168 2.29 -1.91 -5.22
N ARG A 169 2.15 -3.23 -5.24
CA ARG A 169 3.24 -4.18 -5.45
C ARG A 169 3.00 -4.91 -6.76
N ARG A 170 4.09 -5.26 -7.45
CA ARG A 170 4.01 -6.17 -8.61
C ARG A 170 3.55 -7.57 -8.19
N TYR A 171 3.98 -8.01 -7.01
CA TYR A 171 3.68 -9.31 -6.44
C TYR A 171 3.03 -9.19 -5.07
N LEU A 172 2.06 -10.05 -4.81
CA LEU A 172 1.56 -10.30 -3.47
C LEU A 172 2.68 -10.93 -2.62
N PRO A 173 2.70 -10.72 -1.29
CA PRO A 173 3.73 -11.29 -0.42
C PRO A 173 3.84 -12.82 -0.57
N GLY A 174 5.06 -13.31 -0.82
CA GLY A 174 5.34 -14.73 -1.02
C GLY A 174 5.47 -15.17 -2.47
N TYR A 175 5.27 -14.28 -3.44
CA TYR A 175 5.45 -14.55 -4.86
C TYR A 175 6.59 -13.72 -5.46
N ASN A 176 7.20 -14.23 -6.53
CA ASN A 176 8.30 -13.60 -7.25
C ASN A 176 8.20 -13.73 -8.78
N ASN A 177 7.13 -14.35 -9.30
CA ASN A 177 6.92 -14.54 -10.74
C ASN A 177 5.42 -14.54 -11.07
N ASP A 178 5.09 -14.07 -12.29
CA ASP A 178 3.71 -13.80 -12.71
C ASP A 178 2.90 -15.12 -12.84
N GLU A 179 3.49 -16.18 -13.41
CA GLU A 179 2.81 -17.47 -13.67
C GLU A 179 2.44 -18.22 -12.38
N ALA A 180 3.36 -18.33 -11.41
CA ALA A 180 3.09 -19.01 -10.13
C ALA A 180 2.06 -18.26 -9.28
N GLN A 181 2.12 -16.93 -9.25
CA GLN A 181 1.11 -16.11 -8.57
C GLN A 181 -0.26 -16.26 -9.22
N PHE A 182 -0.32 -16.19 -10.54
CA PHE A 182 -1.56 -16.35 -11.29
C PHE A 182 -2.19 -17.73 -11.03
N LYS A 183 -1.37 -18.80 -11.05
CA LYS A 183 -1.85 -20.15 -10.70
C LYS A 183 -2.38 -20.22 -9.27
N ALA A 184 -1.63 -19.74 -8.29
CA ALA A 184 -2.01 -19.85 -6.88
C ALA A 184 -3.29 -19.08 -6.55
N LEU A 185 -3.48 -17.90 -7.15
CA LEU A 185 -4.70 -17.11 -7.01
C LEU A 185 -5.91 -17.78 -7.68
N MET A 186 -5.71 -18.44 -8.82
CA MET A 186 -6.75 -19.27 -9.44
C MET A 186 -7.08 -20.49 -8.59
N ASP A 187 -6.08 -21.19 -8.05
CA ASP A 187 -6.27 -22.34 -7.16
C ASP A 187 -7.10 -21.96 -5.92
N ALA A 188 -6.79 -20.82 -5.31
CA ALA A 188 -7.55 -20.28 -4.19
C ALA A 188 -8.98 -19.89 -4.60
N GLY A 189 -9.15 -19.30 -5.79
CA GLY A 189 -10.46 -18.99 -6.38
C GLY A 189 -11.31 -20.24 -6.67
N ILE A 190 -10.70 -21.32 -7.17
CA ILE A 190 -11.38 -22.61 -7.41
C ILE A 190 -11.88 -23.18 -6.08
N ALA A 191 -11.01 -23.24 -5.07
CA ALA A 191 -11.36 -23.76 -3.75
C ALA A 191 -12.51 -22.97 -3.12
N PHE A 192 -12.43 -21.64 -3.16
CA PHE A 192 -13.50 -20.75 -2.68
C PHE A 192 -14.80 -20.94 -3.47
N GLY A 193 -14.72 -20.99 -4.80
CA GLY A 193 -15.87 -21.20 -5.68
C GLY A 193 -16.60 -22.50 -5.43
N GLN A 194 -15.87 -23.61 -5.25
CA GLN A 194 -16.46 -24.91 -4.93
C GLN A 194 -17.11 -24.92 -3.54
N GLN A 195 -16.44 -24.32 -2.55
CA GLN A 195 -16.95 -24.24 -1.18
C GLN A 195 -18.24 -23.41 -1.08
N GLN A 196 -18.29 -22.28 -1.79
CA GLN A 196 -19.44 -21.35 -1.78
C GLN A 196 -20.45 -21.66 -2.91
N GLN A 197 -20.26 -22.75 -3.67
CA GLN A 197 -21.11 -23.17 -4.78
C GLN A 197 -21.36 -22.06 -5.81
N LEU A 198 -20.32 -21.28 -6.11
CA LEU A 198 -20.41 -20.12 -6.98
C LEU A 198 -20.46 -20.50 -8.46
N THR A 199 -21.16 -19.68 -9.23
CA THR A 199 -21.23 -19.84 -10.68
C THR A 199 -20.21 -18.90 -11.36
N PRO A 200 -19.27 -19.43 -12.16
CA PRO A 200 -18.36 -18.61 -12.96
C PRO A 200 -19.11 -17.64 -13.87
N GLY A 201 -18.56 -16.45 -14.07
CA GLY A 201 -19.16 -15.38 -14.88
C GLY A 201 -19.98 -14.37 -14.06
N VAL A 202 -20.30 -14.68 -12.79
CA VAL A 202 -20.99 -13.79 -11.86
C VAL A 202 -19.98 -13.21 -10.86
N ALA A 203 -19.95 -11.88 -10.71
CA ALA A 203 -19.10 -11.22 -9.72
C ALA A 203 -19.52 -11.56 -8.27
N LEU A 204 -18.57 -11.55 -7.34
CA LEU A 204 -18.87 -11.78 -5.93
C LEU A 204 -19.76 -10.66 -5.36
N SER A 205 -20.73 -11.03 -4.54
CA SER A 205 -21.44 -10.07 -3.70
C SER A 205 -20.56 -9.59 -2.55
N PRO A 206 -20.81 -8.42 -1.96
CA PRO A 206 -20.11 -7.97 -0.77
C PRO A 206 -20.20 -8.98 0.40
N ALA A 207 -21.33 -9.70 0.55
CA ALA A 207 -21.44 -10.77 1.54
C ALA A 207 -20.51 -11.96 1.24
N GLN A 208 -20.35 -12.34 -0.02
CA GLN A 208 -19.39 -13.38 -0.43
C GLN A 208 -17.95 -12.90 -0.27
N MET A 209 -17.65 -11.64 -0.59
CA MET A 209 -16.33 -11.04 -0.38
C MET A 209 -15.92 -11.10 1.09
N ALA A 210 -16.85 -10.85 2.02
CA ALA A 210 -16.58 -10.92 3.46
C ALA A 210 -16.12 -12.31 3.93
N LEU A 211 -16.40 -13.38 3.16
CA LEU A 211 -15.99 -14.75 3.47
C LEU A 211 -14.57 -15.07 2.97
N LEU A 212 -13.91 -14.15 2.26
CA LEU A 212 -12.56 -14.38 1.73
C LEU A 212 -11.52 -14.35 2.85
N THR A 213 -10.80 -15.48 2.97
CA THR A 213 -9.68 -15.65 3.90
C THR A 213 -8.32 -15.48 3.23
N SER A 214 -8.26 -15.43 1.90
CA SER A 214 -7.06 -15.24 1.09
C SER A 214 -7.35 -14.39 -0.16
N ASP A 215 -6.29 -13.91 -0.80
CA ASP A 215 -6.37 -13.30 -2.13
C ASP A 215 -6.79 -14.34 -3.16
N ILE A 216 -7.66 -13.97 -4.11
CA ILE A 216 -8.14 -14.88 -5.16
C ILE A 216 -8.23 -14.19 -6.53
N ILE A 217 -8.26 -15.02 -7.58
CA ILE A 217 -8.84 -14.65 -8.87
C ILE A 217 -10.23 -15.28 -8.96
N TRP A 218 -11.19 -14.54 -9.50
CA TRP A 218 -12.52 -15.04 -9.85
C TRP A 218 -12.88 -14.67 -11.28
N LEU A 219 -13.64 -15.53 -11.97
CA LEU A 219 -14.03 -15.30 -13.36
C LEU A 219 -15.34 -14.52 -13.42
N THR A 220 -15.31 -13.35 -14.06
CA THR A 220 -16.48 -12.49 -14.25
C THR A 220 -16.72 -12.21 -15.72
N ASN A 221 -17.98 -12.03 -16.12
CA ASN A 221 -18.33 -11.63 -17.47
C ASN A 221 -18.34 -10.10 -17.58
N GLN A 222 -17.68 -9.56 -18.60
CA GLN A 222 -17.64 -8.13 -18.90
C GLN A 222 -18.06 -7.88 -20.34
N THR A 223 -18.76 -6.78 -20.57
CA THR A 223 -19.13 -6.32 -21.91
C THR A 223 -18.03 -5.41 -22.45
N VAL A 224 -17.44 -5.78 -23.58
CA VAL A 224 -16.36 -5.03 -24.24
C VAL A 224 -16.88 -4.39 -25.51
N THR A 225 -16.57 -3.11 -25.71
CA THR A 225 -16.88 -2.41 -26.95
C THR A 225 -15.76 -2.64 -27.97
N LEU A 226 -16.13 -3.19 -29.13
CA LEU A 226 -15.25 -3.43 -30.26
C LEU A 226 -14.96 -2.14 -31.04
N PRO A 227 -13.89 -2.09 -31.86
CA PRO A 227 -13.53 -0.89 -32.63
C PRO A 227 -14.62 -0.43 -33.62
N ASP A 228 -15.50 -1.35 -34.04
CA ASP A 228 -16.63 -1.07 -34.93
C ASP A 228 -17.87 -0.54 -34.19
N GLY A 229 -17.79 -0.37 -32.87
CA GLY A 229 -18.88 0.09 -32.00
C GLY A 229 -19.85 -1.00 -31.55
N THR A 230 -19.66 -2.25 -31.98
CA THR A 230 -20.43 -3.39 -31.47
C THR A 230 -19.93 -3.81 -30.08
N THR A 231 -20.67 -4.67 -29.38
CA THR A 231 -20.27 -5.15 -28.05
C THR A 231 -20.20 -6.67 -28.01
N GLU A 232 -19.24 -7.19 -27.26
CA GLU A 232 -19.02 -8.63 -27.06
C GLU A 232 -18.88 -8.92 -25.56
N VAL A 233 -19.53 -9.98 -25.08
CA VAL A 233 -19.41 -10.41 -23.68
C VAL A 233 -18.28 -11.42 -23.55
N VAL A 234 -17.28 -11.09 -22.74
CA VAL A 234 -16.10 -11.92 -22.52
C VAL A 234 -15.90 -12.26 -21.05
N THR A 235 -15.28 -13.40 -20.77
CA THR A 235 -14.84 -13.77 -19.43
C THR A 235 -13.48 -13.14 -19.12
N VAL A 236 -13.36 -12.55 -17.92
CA VAL A 236 -12.18 -11.82 -17.45
C VAL A 236 -11.78 -12.31 -16.06
N PRO A 237 -10.47 -12.58 -15.81
CA PRO A 237 -9.98 -12.83 -14.46
C PRO A 237 -9.95 -11.54 -13.63
N GLN A 238 -10.68 -11.54 -12.52
CA GLN A 238 -10.77 -10.41 -11.59
C GLN A 238 -10.13 -10.76 -10.25
N VAL A 239 -9.30 -9.87 -9.71
CA VAL A 239 -8.58 -10.06 -8.46
C VAL A 239 -9.37 -9.49 -7.29
N TYR A 240 -9.53 -10.30 -6.25
CA TYR A 240 -10.03 -9.88 -4.94
C TYR A 240 -8.89 -10.02 -3.93
N ALA A 241 -8.37 -8.89 -3.46
CA ALA A 241 -7.21 -8.84 -2.57
C ALA A 241 -7.62 -8.49 -1.14
N ARG A 242 -7.16 -9.26 -0.15
CA ARG A 242 -7.32 -8.97 1.27
C ARG A 242 -6.16 -8.10 1.74
N VAL A 243 -6.39 -6.79 1.77
CA VAL A 243 -5.37 -5.77 2.08
C VAL A 243 -5.17 -5.56 3.58
N ARG A 244 -3.97 -5.13 3.95
CA ARG A 244 -3.57 -4.83 5.34
C ARG A 244 -3.03 -3.41 5.46
N GLN A 245 -2.88 -2.96 6.70
CA GLN A 245 -2.25 -1.68 7.03
C GLN A 245 -0.86 -1.57 6.38
N GLY A 246 -0.69 -0.63 5.44
CA GLY A 246 0.55 -0.43 4.67
C GLY A 246 0.48 -0.82 3.19
N ASP A 247 -0.58 -1.48 2.73
CA ASP A 247 -0.93 -1.55 1.29
C ASP A 247 -1.46 -0.17 0.83
N LEU A 248 -1.39 0.15 -0.48
CA LEU A 248 -1.87 1.46 -1.02
C LEU A 248 -3.26 1.83 -0.47
N SER A 249 -3.65 3.09 -0.35
CA SER A 249 -5.09 3.39 -0.16
C SER A 249 -5.80 3.34 -1.53
N SER A 250 -7.10 3.07 -1.56
CA SER A 250 -7.91 2.82 -2.78
C SER A 250 -8.14 4.05 -3.69
N ASP A 251 -7.35 5.12 -3.56
CA ASP A 251 -7.67 6.45 -4.07
C ASP A 251 -6.49 7.23 -4.67
N GLY A 252 -5.37 6.56 -5.01
CA GLY A 252 -4.16 7.24 -5.50
C GLY A 252 -3.65 6.84 -6.88
N ALA A 253 -3.46 7.81 -7.78
CA ALA A 253 -2.61 7.65 -8.97
C ALA A 253 -1.13 7.45 -8.58
N LEU A 254 -0.37 6.66 -9.35
CA LEU A 254 1.08 6.46 -9.16
C LEU A 254 1.88 7.23 -10.21
N LEU A 255 2.78 8.11 -9.75
CA LEU A 255 3.84 8.71 -10.53
C LEU A 255 5.18 8.12 -10.07
N ALA A 256 5.83 7.31 -10.92
CA ALA A 256 7.09 6.67 -10.57
C ALA A 256 8.16 6.79 -11.65
N GLY A 257 9.42 6.81 -11.23
CA GLY A 257 10.57 6.87 -12.13
C GLY A 257 11.89 6.55 -11.42
N HIS A 258 13.00 6.50 -12.15
CA HIS A 258 14.32 6.49 -11.52
C HIS A 258 14.55 7.79 -10.74
N ALA A 259 14.22 8.90 -11.39
CA ALA A 259 14.13 10.23 -10.79
C ALA A 259 12.75 10.80 -11.12
N VAL A 260 12.13 11.47 -10.16
CA VAL A 260 10.92 12.27 -10.38
C VAL A 260 11.28 13.72 -10.10
N ALA A 261 11.11 14.58 -11.09
CA ALA A 261 11.32 16.02 -10.94
C ALA A 261 10.06 16.74 -11.44
N LEU A 262 9.35 17.41 -10.53
CA LEU A 262 8.20 18.25 -10.86
C LEU A 262 8.49 19.69 -10.47
N ASN A 263 8.38 20.60 -11.44
CA ASN A 263 8.54 22.03 -11.21
C ASN A 263 7.28 22.75 -11.67
N SER A 264 6.45 23.16 -10.72
CA SER A 264 5.19 23.87 -10.95
C SER A 264 5.33 25.33 -10.53
N GLN A 265 4.85 26.25 -11.37
CA GLN A 265 4.67 27.65 -10.97
C GLN A 265 3.43 27.82 -10.07
N GLY A 266 2.50 26.87 -10.11
CA GLY A 266 1.33 26.82 -9.25
C GLY A 266 1.51 25.80 -8.13
N ASP A 267 0.40 25.20 -7.71
CA ASP A 267 0.40 24.26 -6.58
C ASP A 267 0.65 22.81 -7.03
N ILE A 268 1.17 21.99 -6.13
CA ILE A 268 1.24 20.53 -6.27
C ILE A 268 0.37 19.92 -5.17
N THR A 269 -0.62 19.13 -5.57
CA THR A 269 -1.46 18.35 -4.66
C THR A 269 -1.27 16.87 -4.95
N ASN A 270 -0.73 16.13 -3.97
CA ASN A 270 -0.56 14.69 -4.04
C ASN A 270 -1.53 14.00 -3.07
N SER A 271 -2.52 13.29 -3.60
CA SER A 271 -3.34 12.33 -2.86
C SER A 271 -2.97 10.87 -3.17
N GLY A 272 -2.08 10.64 -4.14
CA GLY A 272 -1.63 9.32 -4.56
C GLY A 272 -0.19 9.03 -4.14
N THR A 273 0.58 8.38 -5.01
CA THR A 273 1.99 8.08 -4.74
C THR A 273 2.90 8.76 -5.76
N ILE A 274 3.89 9.50 -5.28
CA ILE A 274 5.00 10.02 -6.06
C ILE A 274 6.29 9.32 -5.61
N SER A 275 6.96 8.59 -6.48
CA SER A 275 8.09 7.73 -6.11
C SER A 275 9.24 7.75 -7.12
N GLY A 276 10.34 8.41 -6.78
CA GLY A 276 11.61 8.35 -7.50
C GLY A 276 12.57 7.36 -6.86
N ARG A 277 13.12 6.40 -7.61
CA ARG A 277 14.06 5.39 -7.05
C ARG A 277 15.28 6.04 -6.38
N ASP A 278 15.91 6.99 -7.05
CA ASP A 278 17.07 7.73 -6.54
C ASP A 278 16.67 9.08 -5.96
N VAL A 279 15.87 9.87 -6.69
CA VAL A 279 15.45 11.20 -6.25
C VAL A 279 14.00 11.52 -6.58
N THR A 280 13.32 12.15 -5.62
CA THR A 280 12.03 12.83 -5.81
C THR A 280 12.20 14.30 -5.46
N GLN A 281 12.18 15.16 -6.47
CA GLN A 281 12.31 16.60 -6.34
C GLN A 281 11.03 17.29 -6.78
N LEU A 282 10.37 18.01 -5.86
CA LEU A 282 9.14 18.74 -6.14
C LEU A 282 9.33 20.22 -5.78
N THR A 283 9.10 21.11 -6.73
CA THR A 283 9.11 22.56 -6.54
C THR A 283 7.74 23.13 -6.92
N ALA A 284 7.14 23.92 -6.04
CA ALA A 284 5.80 24.50 -6.24
C ALA A 284 5.61 25.83 -5.51
N ASN A 285 4.51 26.52 -5.79
CA ASN A 285 4.04 27.64 -4.98
C ASN A 285 3.54 27.14 -3.61
N ASN A 286 2.55 26.23 -3.60
CA ASN A 286 2.19 25.41 -2.44
C ASN A 286 2.34 23.92 -2.75
N LEU A 287 2.68 23.12 -1.74
CA LEU A 287 2.74 21.66 -1.84
C LEU A 287 1.85 21.04 -0.76
N THR A 288 0.81 20.31 -1.17
CA THR A 288 -0.06 19.56 -0.28
C THR A 288 0.11 18.07 -0.54
N ASN A 289 0.48 17.31 0.49
CA ASN A 289 0.56 15.86 0.48
C ASN A 289 -0.48 15.27 1.43
N SER A 290 -1.39 14.47 0.88
CA SER A 290 -2.29 13.56 1.60
C SER A 290 -2.09 12.11 1.17
N GLY A 291 -1.06 11.81 0.36
CA GLY A 291 -0.70 10.45 -0.03
C GLY A 291 0.75 10.13 0.38
N PHE A 292 1.49 9.51 -0.52
CA PHE A 292 2.88 9.10 -0.32
C PHE A 292 3.82 9.86 -1.26
N ILE A 293 4.91 10.39 -0.70
CA ILE A 293 6.04 10.93 -1.46
C ILE A 293 7.28 10.17 -1.01
N ARG A 294 7.93 9.45 -1.91
CA ARG A 294 9.04 8.53 -1.58
C ARG A 294 10.23 8.69 -2.52
N GLY A 295 11.42 8.36 -2.05
CA GLY A 295 12.57 8.09 -2.91
C GLY A 295 13.88 7.90 -2.16
N GLY A 296 14.97 7.63 -2.87
CA GLY A 296 16.30 7.56 -2.25
C GLY A 296 16.64 8.87 -1.52
N LYS A 297 16.40 9.99 -2.18
CA LYS A 297 16.44 11.35 -1.62
C LYS A 297 15.14 12.07 -1.97
N VAL A 298 14.55 12.76 -1.01
CA VAL A 298 13.34 13.57 -1.22
C VAL A 298 13.66 15.04 -0.95
N ASP A 299 13.45 15.87 -1.97
CA ASP A 299 13.70 17.31 -1.97
C ASP A 299 12.41 18.06 -2.31
N LEU A 300 11.71 18.57 -1.29
CA LEU A 300 10.46 19.31 -1.47
C LEU A 300 10.67 20.78 -1.17
N THR A 301 10.35 21.64 -2.14
CA THR A 301 10.44 23.10 -2.00
C THR A 301 9.11 23.75 -2.35
N ALA A 302 8.49 24.41 -1.37
CA ALA A 302 7.32 25.27 -1.59
C ALA A 302 7.73 26.75 -1.42
N GLN A 303 7.26 27.64 -2.27
CA GLN A 303 7.49 29.09 -2.10
C GLN A 303 6.69 29.64 -0.91
N GLN A 304 5.52 29.07 -0.66
CA GLN A 304 4.61 29.47 0.41
C GLN A 304 4.50 28.31 1.41
N THR A 305 3.52 27.41 1.23
CA THR A 305 3.21 26.40 2.25
C THR A 305 3.55 24.99 1.78
N LEU A 306 4.14 24.20 2.68
CA LEU A 306 4.29 22.75 2.52
C LEU A 306 3.45 22.06 3.60
N THR A 307 2.39 21.37 3.19
CA THR A 307 1.44 20.70 4.08
C THR A 307 1.47 19.20 3.86
N ASN A 308 1.81 18.43 4.89
CA ASN A 308 1.66 16.98 4.93
C ASN A 308 0.49 16.61 5.86
N ARG A 309 -0.67 16.26 5.31
CA ARG A 309 -1.91 16.04 6.07
C ARG A 309 -2.36 14.59 5.99
N GLY A 310 -2.05 13.81 7.04
CA GLY A 310 -2.25 12.36 7.08
C GLY A 310 -1.47 11.58 6.00
N GLY A 311 -0.49 12.24 5.37
CA GLY A 311 0.36 11.66 4.33
C GLY A 311 1.72 11.25 4.87
N GLN A 312 2.51 10.57 4.03
CA GLN A 312 3.88 10.19 4.36
C GLN A 312 4.87 10.77 3.36
N ILE A 313 5.96 11.32 3.88
CA ILE A 313 7.12 11.75 3.11
C ILE A 313 8.32 10.94 3.58
N GLN A 314 8.96 10.19 2.67
CA GLN A 314 10.01 9.25 3.06
C GLN A 314 11.20 9.29 2.10
N GLY A 315 12.38 9.49 2.66
CA GLY A 315 13.67 9.31 1.99
C GLY A 315 14.36 8.04 2.48
N ASP A 316 15.14 7.37 1.63
CA ASP A 316 16.03 6.31 2.12
C ASP A 316 17.23 6.95 2.84
N ASP A 317 17.93 7.86 2.15
CA ASP A 317 19.11 8.55 2.65
C ASP A 317 18.84 9.98 3.13
N ARG A 318 17.84 10.66 2.55
CA ARG A 318 17.61 12.07 2.85
C ARG A 318 16.18 12.53 2.63
N VAL A 319 15.68 13.36 3.54
CA VAL A 319 14.49 14.19 3.34
C VAL A 319 14.87 15.64 3.61
N THR A 320 14.53 16.54 2.69
CA THR A 320 14.70 17.98 2.83
C THR A 320 13.42 18.69 2.43
N LEU A 321 12.80 19.37 3.40
CA LEU A 321 11.59 20.15 3.23
C LEU A 321 11.91 21.64 3.40
N LYS A 322 11.60 22.46 2.40
CA LYS A 322 11.78 23.91 2.43
C LYS A 322 10.48 24.61 2.10
N GLY A 323 10.14 25.62 2.90
CA GLY A 323 8.89 26.38 2.75
C GLY A 323 8.98 27.77 3.37
N ARG A 324 8.01 28.64 3.09
CA ARG A 324 7.73 29.77 4.00
C ARG A 324 7.16 29.22 5.31
N ASP A 325 6.19 28.33 5.22
CA ASP A 325 5.59 27.63 6.35
C ASP A 325 5.54 26.12 6.06
N ILE A 326 5.84 25.29 7.05
CA ILE A 326 5.77 23.82 6.95
C ILE A 326 4.78 23.31 8.00
N THR A 327 3.82 22.50 7.59
CA THR A 327 2.86 21.85 8.48
C THR A 327 2.85 20.34 8.22
N SER A 328 2.99 19.52 9.25
CA SER A 328 2.73 18.08 9.19
C SER A 328 1.72 17.72 10.28
N ALA A 329 0.55 17.24 9.88
CA ALA A 329 -0.57 17.05 10.78
C ALA A 329 -1.31 15.75 10.48
N SER A 330 -1.43 14.89 11.49
CA SER A 330 -2.30 13.71 11.41
C SER A 330 -3.77 14.12 11.32
N THR A 331 -4.65 13.21 10.92
CA THR A 331 -6.10 13.48 10.85
C THR A 331 -6.86 12.65 11.87
N LEU A 332 -8.04 13.15 12.26
CA LEU A 332 -8.99 12.44 13.11
C LEU A 332 -10.19 11.99 12.25
N ARG A 333 -10.85 10.92 12.69
CA ARG A 333 -12.13 10.44 12.15
C ARG A 333 -13.08 10.18 13.31
N GLY A 334 -14.38 10.29 13.02
CA GLY A 334 -15.45 10.11 13.98
C GLY A 334 -16.11 11.43 14.37
N ASP A 335 -16.85 11.42 15.46
CA ASP A 335 -17.64 12.53 15.96
C ASP A 335 -17.07 13.09 17.28
N GLU A 336 -17.89 13.72 18.11
CA GLU A 336 -17.47 14.21 19.43
C GLU A 336 -17.40 13.10 20.48
N ALA A 337 -18.23 12.06 20.36
CA ALA A 337 -18.33 10.97 21.33
C ALA A 337 -17.34 9.83 21.03
N ASN A 338 -17.02 9.59 19.76
CA ASN A 338 -16.04 8.61 19.32
C ASN A 338 -15.17 9.22 18.25
N ARG A 339 -13.95 9.59 18.63
CA ARG A 339 -12.95 10.23 17.78
C ARG A 339 -11.62 9.53 17.89
N TRP A 340 -11.09 9.02 16.80
CA TRP A 340 -9.80 8.32 16.79
C TRP A 340 -8.87 8.92 15.74
N LEU A 341 -7.58 8.61 15.89
CA LEU A 341 -6.56 8.92 14.90
C LEU A 341 -6.87 8.15 13.61
N ASP A 342 -7.11 8.89 12.52
CA ASP A 342 -7.46 8.32 11.22
C ASP A 342 -6.21 8.02 10.41
N ARG A 343 -5.49 9.08 10.04
CA ARG A 343 -4.32 8.98 9.16
C ARG A 343 -3.14 9.67 9.82
N PRO A 344 -2.09 8.92 10.20
CA PRO A 344 -0.90 9.52 10.75
C PRO A 344 -0.12 10.28 9.67
N ALA A 345 0.33 11.49 10.00
CA ALA A 345 1.29 12.22 9.18
C ALA A 345 2.71 11.83 9.57
N GLY A 346 3.48 11.38 8.58
CA GLY A 346 4.82 10.83 8.79
C GLY A 346 5.90 11.49 7.93
N ILE A 347 7.07 11.74 8.51
CA ILE A 347 8.27 12.19 7.78
C ILE A 347 9.45 11.30 8.19
N TYR A 348 10.01 10.55 7.25
CA TYR A 348 10.91 9.44 7.56
C TYR A 348 12.20 9.43 6.75
N VAL A 349 13.29 9.02 7.41
CA VAL A 349 14.55 8.62 6.78
C VAL A 349 14.98 7.25 7.31
N GLN A 350 15.32 6.31 6.41
CA GLN A 350 15.44 4.89 6.77
C GLN A 350 16.88 4.37 6.94
N ASN A 351 17.87 4.94 6.25
CA ASN A 351 19.22 4.41 6.24
C ASN A 351 20.12 4.98 7.35
N ASP A 352 21.16 4.23 7.72
CA ASP A 352 22.07 4.52 8.85
C ASP A 352 22.85 5.83 8.74
N LYS A 353 22.97 6.43 7.55
CA LYS A 353 23.58 7.75 7.31
C LYS A 353 22.55 8.83 6.94
N GLY A 354 21.31 8.59 7.33
CA GLY A 354 20.15 9.40 7.00
C GLY A 354 20.25 10.87 7.46
N ALA A 355 19.89 11.81 6.59
CA ALA A 355 19.75 13.23 6.96
C ALA A 355 18.29 13.70 6.78
N LEU A 356 17.71 14.30 7.82
CA LEU A 356 16.35 14.83 7.80
C LEU A 356 16.41 16.32 8.11
N SER A 357 15.91 17.17 7.21
CA SER A 357 15.86 18.62 7.41
C SER A 357 14.49 19.20 7.06
N LEU A 358 13.91 19.95 7.99
CA LEU A 358 12.77 20.84 7.79
C LEU A 358 13.25 22.27 8.00
N SER A 359 13.11 23.13 6.99
CA SER A 359 13.54 24.53 7.06
C SER A 359 12.42 25.44 6.57
N ALA A 360 11.78 26.16 7.50
CA ALA A 360 10.76 27.16 7.20
C ALA A 360 11.28 28.58 7.45
N ILE A 361 10.96 29.51 6.54
CA ILE A 361 11.27 30.94 6.74
C ILE A 361 10.49 31.50 7.93
N ASN A 362 9.23 31.10 8.09
CA ASN A 362 8.35 31.51 9.18
C ASN A 362 8.20 30.36 10.18
N ASN A 363 7.22 29.47 9.98
CA ASN A 363 6.83 28.53 11.02
C ASN A 363 6.97 27.06 10.59
N VAL A 364 7.30 26.20 11.56
CA VAL A 364 7.12 24.76 11.45
C VAL A 364 6.09 24.31 12.48
N GLN A 365 5.03 23.65 12.04
CA GLN A 365 3.98 23.09 12.88
C GLN A 365 3.92 21.57 12.67
N LEU A 366 4.09 20.82 13.76
CA LEU A 366 3.89 19.37 13.79
C LEU A 366 2.71 19.09 14.72
N THR A 367 1.65 18.44 14.25
CA THR A 367 0.44 18.17 15.04
C THR A 367 0.16 16.66 15.04
N ALA A 368 0.41 16.01 16.18
CA ALA A 368 0.44 14.55 16.30
C ALA A 368 1.21 13.86 15.14
N SER A 369 2.27 14.50 14.64
CA SER A 369 3.07 14.00 13.51
C SER A 369 4.19 13.11 14.02
N ASP A 370 4.55 12.09 13.26
CA ASP A 370 5.72 11.26 13.53
C ASP A 370 6.87 11.66 12.59
N VAL A 371 8.01 12.04 13.17
CA VAL A 371 9.22 12.42 12.45
C VAL A 371 10.34 11.49 12.90
N LYS A 372 10.85 10.66 12.00
CA LYS A 372 11.85 9.66 12.35
C LYS A 372 13.03 9.65 11.39
N ASN A 373 14.24 9.71 11.94
CA ASN A 373 15.47 9.49 11.21
C ASN A 373 16.22 8.30 11.82
N ALA A 374 16.34 7.21 11.08
CA ALA A 374 17.06 6.01 11.50
C ALA A 374 18.60 6.15 11.43
N GLY A 375 19.11 7.25 10.87
CA GLY A 375 20.54 7.49 10.72
C GLY A 375 21.26 7.65 12.05
N LYS A 376 22.08 6.66 12.45
CA LYS A 376 22.83 6.67 13.71
C LYS A 376 23.88 7.76 13.76
N ASP A 377 24.56 8.00 12.64
CA ASP A 377 25.46 9.14 12.43
C ASP A 377 24.75 10.30 11.72
N GLY A 378 23.42 10.20 11.62
CA GLY A 378 22.56 11.13 10.92
C GLY A 378 22.26 12.38 11.74
N ARG A 379 21.78 13.42 11.05
CA ARG A 379 21.26 14.63 11.67
C ARG A 379 19.78 14.81 11.34
N THR A 380 19.00 15.13 12.36
CA THR A 380 17.61 15.59 12.25
C THR A 380 17.60 17.07 12.62
N GLU A 381 17.27 17.95 11.68
CA GLU A 381 17.26 19.40 11.89
C GLU A 381 15.90 19.98 11.53
N ILE A 382 15.26 20.66 12.49
CA ILE A 382 13.99 21.34 12.30
C ILE A 382 14.19 22.81 12.68
N THR A 383 14.20 23.66 11.66
CA THR A 383 14.49 25.08 11.80
C THR A 383 13.31 25.92 11.31
N ALA A 384 12.82 26.80 12.17
CA ALA A 384 11.79 27.79 11.87
C ALA A 384 12.36 29.19 12.11
N GLY A 385 12.22 30.11 11.15
CA GLY A 385 12.67 31.49 11.33
C GLY A 385 11.85 32.29 12.36
N HIS A 386 10.61 31.89 12.61
CA HIS A 386 9.75 32.36 13.71
C HIS A 386 9.50 31.22 14.70
N ASN A 387 8.37 30.52 14.60
CA ASN A 387 7.94 29.58 15.64
C ASN A 387 8.05 28.12 15.22
N LEU A 388 8.47 27.27 16.17
CA LEU A 388 8.38 25.81 16.06
C LEU A 388 7.37 25.29 17.07
N THR A 389 6.31 24.66 16.58
CA THR A 389 5.23 24.16 17.43
C THR A 389 5.05 22.65 17.26
N LEU A 390 5.10 21.92 18.37
CA LEU A 390 4.76 20.49 18.48
C LEU A 390 3.44 20.38 19.23
N ASP A 391 2.36 20.19 18.49
CA ASP A 391 0.98 20.20 18.96
C ASP A 391 0.35 18.80 18.97
N THR A 392 -0.87 18.73 19.49
CA THR A 392 -1.60 17.51 19.80
C THR A 392 -2.87 17.33 18.97
N LEU A 393 -3.36 16.09 18.91
CA LEU A 393 -4.73 15.78 18.53
C LEU A 393 -5.43 15.07 19.69
N SER A 394 -6.64 15.48 20.03
CA SER A 394 -7.42 14.82 21.09
C SER A 394 -8.32 13.72 20.50
N THR A 395 -8.17 12.52 21.03
CA THR A 395 -9.00 11.35 20.74
C THR A 395 -9.98 11.10 21.87
N HIS A 396 -11.15 10.54 21.54
CA HIS A 396 -12.23 10.29 22.46
C HIS A 396 -12.84 8.91 22.18
N ARG A 397 -13.14 8.12 23.21
CA ARG A 397 -13.82 6.83 23.08
C ARG A 397 -14.92 6.74 24.11
N THR A 398 -16.14 6.52 23.64
CA THR A 398 -17.29 6.24 24.49
C THR A 398 -17.83 4.85 24.22
N GLU A 399 -18.14 4.13 25.29
CA GLU A 399 -18.83 2.85 25.19
C GLU A 399 -20.05 2.89 26.11
N GLN A 400 -21.19 2.45 25.60
CA GLN A 400 -22.43 2.34 26.35
C GLN A 400 -23.02 0.94 26.13
N GLY A 401 -23.18 0.18 27.21
CA GLY A 401 -23.83 -1.12 27.20
C GLY A 401 -24.82 -1.22 28.35
N ASP A 402 -26.06 -1.60 28.04
CA ASP A 402 -27.09 -1.95 29.01
C ASP A 402 -27.61 -3.35 28.66
N TRP A 403 -27.45 -4.29 29.58
CA TRP A 403 -27.85 -5.69 29.42
C TRP A 403 -29.06 -6.06 30.30
N GLY A 404 -29.72 -5.07 30.90
CA GLY A 404 -30.87 -5.25 31.77
C GLY A 404 -30.53 -5.86 33.14
N LYS A 405 -31.54 -5.93 34.02
CA LYS A 405 -31.39 -6.37 35.43
C LYS A 405 -30.29 -5.60 36.19
N ASP A 406 -30.19 -4.29 35.98
CA ASP A 406 -29.14 -3.43 36.54
C ASP A 406 -27.72 -3.80 36.06
N ASN A 407 -27.55 -4.50 34.94
CA ASN A 407 -26.22 -4.73 34.34
C ASN A 407 -25.94 -3.66 33.29
N TYR A 408 -24.99 -2.76 33.55
CA TYR A 408 -24.60 -1.72 32.60
C TYR A 408 -23.11 -1.40 32.68
N ARG A 409 -22.59 -0.86 31.58
CA ARG A 409 -21.21 -0.39 31.46
C ARG A 409 -21.14 0.88 30.62
N HIS A 410 -20.60 1.94 31.20
CA HIS A 410 -20.31 3.20 30.53
C HIS A 410 -18.82 3.50 30.64
N LEU A 411 -18.16 3.67 29.50
CA LEU A 411 -16.77 4.10 29.41
C LEU A 411 -16.72 5.46 28.71
N ASN A 412 -15.93 6.38 29.26
CA ASN A 412 -15.53 7.61 28.60
C ASN A 412 -14.01 7.78 28.69
N GLN A 413 -13.33 7.90 27.56
CA GLN A 413 -11.86 8.06 27.51
C GLN A 413 -11.49 9.22 26.62
N GLN A 414 -10.52 10.01 27.05
CA GLN A 414 -9.90 11.07 26.26
C GLN A 414 -8.38 10.93 26.31
N GLN A 415 -7.72 11.14 25.19
CA GLN A 415 -6.25 11.14 25.11
C GLN A 415 -5.77 12.16 24.09
N ASP A 416 -4.88 13.05 24.51
CA ASP A 416 -4.12 13.92 23.62
C ASP A 416 -2.89 13.16 23.09
N ILE A 417 -2.80 13.06 21.76
CA ILE A 417 -1.70 12.45 21.03
C ILE A 417 -0.78 13.57 20.57
N GLY A 418 0.41 13.69 21.17
CA GLY A 418 1.41 14.68 20.79
C GLY A 418 2.36 14.21 19.68
N SER A 419 3.04 15.18 19.06
CA SER A 419 4.03 14.90 18.02
C SER A 419 5.24 14.13 18.56
N GLN A 420 5.77 13.23 17.73
CA GLN A 420 6.89 12.36 18.03
C GLN A 420 8.06 12.71 17.10
N ILE A 421 9.24 12.96 17.67
CA ILE A 421 10.48 13.19 16.92
C ILE A 421 11.52 12.21 17.43
N THR A 422 12.01 11.34 16.56
CA THR A 422 13.03 10.33 16.91
C THR A 422 14.18 10.39 15.91
N GLY A 423 15.36 10.84 16.35
CA GLY A 423 16.60 10.72 15.59
C GLY A 423 17.51 9.67 16.22
N ALA A 424 18.01 8.71 15.46
CA ALA A 424 19.02 7.77 15.95
C ALA A 424 20.40 8.45 16.18
N GLY A 425 20.65 9.57 15.51
CA GLY A 425 21.79 10.46 15.73
C GLY A 425 21.40 11.75 16.45
N ASP A 426 21.89 12.88 15.95
CA ASP A 426 21.60 14.20 16.53
C ASP A 426 20.21 14.70 16.15
N VAL A 427 19.56 15.39 17.08
CA VAL A 427 18.31 16.13 16.85
C VAL A 427 18.51 17.59 17.24
N THR A 428 18.27 18.50 16.31
CA THR A 428 18.31 19.94 16.51
C THR A 428 16.94 20.54 16.20
N LEU A 429 16.37 21.22 17.18
CA LEU A 429 15.14 22.00 17.07
C LEU A 429 15.49 23.48 17.26
N GLN A 430 15.22 24.32 16.27
CA GLN A 430 15.57 25.73 16.31
C GLN A 430 14.38 26.59 15.89
N ALA A 431 13.98 27.51 16.77
CA ALA A 431 13.01 28.56 16.50
C ALA A 431 13.68 29.93 16.63
N GLY A 432 13.50 30.81 15.65
CA GLY A 432 13.96 32.19 15.74
C GLY A 432 13.21 33.03 16.78
N GLN A 433 11.99 32.62 17.14
CA GLN A 433 11.16 33.21 18.19
C GLN A 433 10.82 32.15 19.25
N ASP A 434 9.65 31.51 19.18
CA ASP A 434 9.18 30.60 20.23
C ASP A 434 9.22 29.13 19.81
N LEU A 435 9.60 28.24 20.73
CA LEU A 435 9.45 26.80 20.60
C LEU A 435 8.41 26.33 21.62
N THR A 436 7.28 25.81 21.15
CA THR A 436 6.22 25.26 22.00
C THR A 436 6.04 23.77 21.75
N ALA A 437 5.97 22.97 22.81
CA ALA A 437 5.72 21.54 22.71
C ALA A 437 4.70 21.06 23.75
N VAL A 438 3.58 20.51 23.28
CA VAL A 438 2.47 20.00 24.10
C VAL A 438 2.38 18.49 23.91
N ALA A 439 2.47 17.72 25.00
CA ALA A 439 2.45 16.26 24.99
C ALA A 439 3.47 15.60 24.02
N ALA A 440 4.48 16.36 23.59
CA ALA A 440 5.41 15.93 22.56
C ALA A 440 6.49 15.02 23.13
N HIS A 441 6.99 14.11 22.30
CA HIS A 441 8.13 13.28 22.62
C HIS A 441 9.26 13.57 21.65
N VAL A 442 10.45 13.87 22.17
CA VAL A 442 11.64 14.11 21.36
C VAL A 442 12.76 13.22 21.88
N ASN A 443 13.25 12.32 21.04
CA ASN A 443 14.31 11.38 21.34
C ASN A 443 15.47 11.58 20.36
N ALA A 444 16.66 11.82 20.89
CA ALA A 444 17.91 11.83 20.15
C ALA A 444 18.77 10.66 20.65
N GLY A 445 19.27 9.83 19.73
CA GLY A 445 20.21 8.76 20.06
C GLY A 445 21.60 9.28 20.42
N GLN A 446 21.93 10.50 19.97
CA GLN A 446 23.12 11.25 20.36
C GLN A 446 22.74 12.57 21.04
N GLN A 447 23.04 13.72 20.44
CA GLN A 447 22.77 15.02 21.06
C GLN A 447 21.37 15.54 20.71
N LEU A 448 20.64 16.03 21.72
CA LEU A 448 19.45 16.87 21.53
C LEU A 448 19.82 18.34 21.76
N THR A 449 19.57 19.19 20.77
CA THR A 449 19.65 20.65 20.89
C THR A 449 18.26 21.24 20.66
N ALA A 450 17.77 22.04 21.61
CA ALA A 450 16.52 22.79 21.47
C ALA A 450 16.78 24.26 21.78
N GLN A 451 16.54 25.13 20.79
CA GLN A 451 16.79 26.56 20.89
C GLN A 451 15.57 27.36 20.45
N ALA A 452 15.22 28.36 21.25
CA ALA A 452 14.25 29.40 20.92
C ALA A 452 14.91 30.76 21.09
N GLY A 453 14.63 31.71 20.21
CA GLY A 453 15.10 33.10 20.34
C GLY A 453 14.44 33.85 21.51
N ASN A 454 13.20 33.49 21.82
CA ASN A 454 12.37 34.08 22.87
C ASN A 454 12.04 33.06 23.96
N ASN A 455 11.00 32.24 23.78
CA ASN A 455 10.52 31.31 24.80
C ASN A 455 10.60 29.84 24.36
N LEU A 456 11.02 28.98 25.28
CA LEU A 456 10.89 27.52 25.17
C LEU A 456 9.80 27.06 26.15
N THR A 457 8.66 26.63 25.62
CA THR A 457 7.48 26.20 26.40
C THR A 457 7.24 24.71 26.22
N LEU A 458 7.31 23.95 27.32
CA LEU A 458 7.05 22.50 27.34
C LEU A 458 5.89 22.21 28.29
N THR A 459 4.81 21.62 27.77
CA THR A 459 3.59 21.36 28.55
C THR A 459 3.07 19.94 28.36
N THR A 460 2.32 19.47 29.34
CA THR A 460 1.70 18.15 29.33
C THR A 460 0.43 18.13 28.48
N GLY A 461 0.10 16.99 27.89
CA GLY A 461 -1.23 16.72 27.34
C GLY A 461 -2.17 16.13 28.39
N THR A 462 -3.41 15.88 27.99
CA THR A 462 -4.46 15.28 28.83
C THR A 462 -4.66 13.81 28.47
N ALA A 463 -4.84 12.98 29.49
CA ALA A 463 -5.26 11.59 29.39
C ALA A 463 -6.26 11.31 30.50
N SER A 464 -7.49 10.92 30.18
CA SER A 464 -8.53 10.57 31.16
C SER A 464 -9.30 9.33 30.75
N SER A 465 -9.79 8.59 31.74
CA SER A 465 -10.60 7.38 31.56
C SER A 465 -11.55 7.24 32.73
N ASP A 466 -12.85 7.32 32.45
CA ASP A 466 -13.93 7.15 33.41
C ASP A 466 -14.73 5.89 33.04
N LEU A 467 -14.73 4.90 33.93
CA LEU A 467 -15.48 3.66 33.76
C LEU A 467 -16.51 3.52 34.89
N VAL A 468 -17.77 3.37 34.52
CA VAL A 468 -18.85 2.97 35.42
C VAL A 468 -19.35 1.61 34.97
N GLU A 469 -19.23 0.61 35.83
CA GLU A 469 -19.72 -0.74 35.57
C GLU A 469 -20.56 -1.22 36.75
N HIS A 470 -21.70 -1.81 36.45
CA HIS A 470 -22.54 -2.49 37.43
C HIS A 470 -22.88 -3.89 36.90
N SER A 471 -22.66 -4.90 37.73
CA SER A 471 -23.03 -6.27 37.44
C SER A 471 -23.85 -6.87 38.59
N LYS A 472 -24.95 -7.53 38.22
CA LYS A 472 -25.86 -8.22 39.13
C LYS A 472 -26.02 -9.66 38.67
N GLN A 473 -25.44 -10.58 39.44
CA GLN A 473 -25.67 -12.02 39.27
C GLN A 473 -26.93 -12.41 40.05
N THR A 474 -27.86 -13.11 39.40
CA THR A 474 -29.10 -13.66 40.01
C THR A 474 -28.98 -15.15 40.21
#